data_AF-A0AAW0CNS5-F1
#
_entry.id   AF-A0AAW0CNS5-F1
#
_cell.length_a   1.000
_cell.length_b   1.000
_cell.length_c   1.000
_cell.angle_alpha   90.00
_cell.angle_beta   90.00
_cell.angle_gamma   90.00
#
_symmetry.space_group_name_H-M   'P 1'
#
loop_
_entity.id
_entity.type
_entity.pdbx_description
1 polymer ?
#
loop_
_entity_poly.entity_id
_entity_poly.type
_entity_poly.pdbx_seq_one_letter_code
_entity_poly.pdbx_strand_id
1 'polypeptide(L)'
;MNPLVNYCFQERHLPPEPPHLDRIDAARVRYYLIDYGYSIKFPSRTERFQVINSGAQIRLAEFYEKDKPFGERGYALHDPFKADVKQLGVLVEMLFGFSVPFLLPLFRAIDLPPQERPDAPAALAMFKQLTQNLSRPQLLRPKLSC
;
A
#
# COMPACT_ATOMS: atom_id res chain seq x y z
N MET A 1 15.12 0.30 12.87
CA MET A 1 14.91 1.73 13.20
C MET A 1 13.42 2.02 13.19
N ASN A 2 12.86 2.57 14.26
CA ASN A 2 11.43 2.87 14.38
C ASN A 2 11.11 4.19 13.63
N PRO A 3 10.20 4.19 12.63
CA PRO A 3 9.91 5.39 11.84
C PRO A 3 9.23 6.52 12.63
N LEU A 4 8.76 6.26 13.85
CA LEU A 4 8.12 7.26 14.72
C LEU A 4 9.11 8.11 15.54
N VAL A 5 10.40 7.78 15.51
CA VAL A 5 11.44 8.56 16.22
C VAL A 5 11.57 9.99 15.66
N ASN A 6 11.13 10.22 14.42
CA ASN A 6 11.17 11.55 13.79
C ASN A 6 10.10 12.55 14.28
N TYR A 7 9.18 12.17 15.18
CA TYR A 7 8.03 13.01 15.57
C TYR A 7 7.98 13.45 17.05
N CYS A 8 8.94 13.04 17.90
CA CYS A 8 8.92 13.39 19.32
C CYS A 8 9.96 14.48 19.64
N PHE A 9 9.56 15.75 19.55
CA PHE A 9 10.38 16.93 19.87
C PHE A 9 10.44 17.30 21.36
N GLN A 10 9.94 16.46 22.27
CA GLN A 10 9.97 16.75 23.71
C GLN A 10 10.53 15.55 24.47
N GLU A 11 11.75 15.71 24.99
CA GLU A 11 12.37 14.78 25.91
C GLU A 11 11.48 14.58 27.13
N ARG A 12 10.80 13.44 27.19
CA ARG A 12 10.34 12.85 28.44
C ARG A 12 11.14 11.58 28.62
N HIS A 13 11.70 11.38 29.82
CA HIS A 13 12.34 10.13 30.21
C HIS A 13 11.47 8.94 29.76
N LEU A 14 11.90 8.30 28.68
CA LEU A 14 11.26 7.10 28.19
C LEU A 14 11.64 5.98 29.16
N PRO A 15 10.71 5.08 29.51
CA PRO A 15 11.08 3.87 30.23
C PRO A 15 12.19 3.12 29.47
N PRO A 16 13.05 2.36 30.17
CA PRO A 16 14.08 1.57 29.52
C PRO A 16 13.45 0.74 28.42
N GLU A 17 14.00 0.86 27.20
CA GLU A 17 13.48 0.11 26.07
C GLU A 17 13.53 -1.39 26.42
N PRO A 18 12.40 -2.11 26.27
CA PRO A 18 12.43 -3.56 26.42
C PRO A 18 13.44 -4.15 25.42
N PRO A 19 13.96 -5.37 25.68
CA PRO A 19 14.89 -6.03 24.79
C PRO A 19 14.39 -5.95 23.35
N HIS A 20 15.23 -5.49 22.43
CA HIS A 20 14.86 -5.41 21.02
C HIS A 20 14.53 -6.82 20.51
N LEU A 21 13.24 -7.08 20.32
CA LEU A 21 12.78 -8.26 19.60
C LEU A 21 12.85 -7.97 18.11
N ASP A 22 13.29 -8.96 17.33
CA ASP A 22 13.09 -8.91 15.90
C ASP A 22 11.60 -8.81 15.60
N ARG A 23 11.22 -8.14 14.49
CA ARG A 23 9.81 -7.95 14.12
C ARG A 23 9.00 -9.25 14.00
N ILE A 24 9.70 -10.37 13.78
CA ILE A 24 9.09 -11.70 13.71
C ILE A 24 8.91 -12.37 15.07
N ASP A 25 9.62 -11.89 16.10
CA ASP A 25 9.56 -12.37 17.49
C ASP A 25 8.69 -11.47 18.37
N ALA A 26 8.52 -10.21 17.97
CA ALA A 26 7.48 -9.36 18.51
C ALA A 26 6.11 -9.99 18.22
N ALA A 27 5.24 -10.06 19.24
CA ALA A 27 3.89 -10.59 19.12
C ALA A 27 3.14 -10.00 17.90
N ARG A 28 2.19 -10.78 17.36
CA ARG A 28 1.41 -10.49 16.14
C ARG A 28 1.07 -9.00 15.98
N VAL A 29 1.85 -8.31 15.14
CA VAL A 29 1.63 -6.88 14.83
C VAL A 29 0.28 -6.72 14.16
N ARG A 30 -0.56 -5.83 14.69
CA ARG A 30 -1.88 -5.51 14.14
C ARG A 30 -1.81 -4.18 13.40
N TYR A 31 -2.26 -4.19 12.15
CA TYR A 31 -2.42 -2.98 11.33
C TYR A 31 -3.89 -2.59 11.30
N TYR A 32 -4.15 -1.30 11.43
CA TYR A 32 -5.48 -0.72 11.37
C TYR A 32 -5.51 0.28 10.22
N LEU A 33 -6.53 0.17 9.36
CA LEU A 33 -6.87 1.24 8.44
C LEU A 33 -7.66 2.29 9.23
N ILE A 34 -7.26 3.55 9.10
CA ILE A 34 -7.87 4.69 9.79
C ILE A 34 -8.15 5.79 8.77
N ASP A 35 -8.82 6.85 9.22
CA ASP A 35 -9.16 8.02 8.39
C ASP A 35 -10.01 7.67 7.16
N TYR A 36 -11.27 7.34 7.43
CA TYR A 36 -12.25 7.00 6.40
C TYR A 36 -12.93 8.24 5.79
N GLY A 37 -12.39 9.46 5.98
CA GLY A 37 -13.02 10.72 5.55
C GLY A 37 -13.31 10.80 4.05
N TYR A 38 -12.50 10.12 3.22
CA TYR A 38 -12.68 10.03 1.77
C TYR A 38 -13.24 8.67 1.30
N SER A 39 -13.62 7.79 2.22
CA SER A 39 -14.18 6.49 1.87
C SER A 39 -15.61 6.62 1.35
N ILE A 40 -15.92 5.84 0.31
CA ILE A 40 -17.26 5.79 -0.28
C ILE A 40 -17.90 4.46 0.09
N LYS A 41 -19.11 4.51 0.65
CA LYS A 41 -19.90 3.31 0.95
C LYS A 41 -20.76 2.94 -0.26
N PHE A 42 -20.56 1.74 -0.77
CA PHE A 42 -21.42 1.16 -1.81
C PHE A 42 -22.64 0.48 -1.17
N PRO A 43 -23.82 0.50 -1.82
CA PRO A 43 -25.02 -0.17 -1.32
C PRO A 43 -24.83 -1.68 -1.15
N SER A 44 -24.13 -2.31 -2.10
CA SER A 44 -23.83 -3.73 -2.08
C SER A 44 -22.55 -4.05 -2.85
N ARG A 45 -22.07 -5.30 -2.74
CA ARG A 45 -20.91 -5.78 -3.50
C ARG A 45 -21.17 -5.79 -5.01
N THR A 46 -22.42 -5.95 -5.43
CA THR A 46 -22.85 -6.01 -6.83
C THR A 46 -23.16 -4.62 -7.39
N GLU A 47 -23.57 -3.68 -6.55
CA GLU A 47 -23.88 -2.30 -6.95
C GLU A 47 -22.63 -1.41 -6.83
N ARG A 48 -21.67 -1.62 -7.73
CA ARG A 48 -20.45 -0.81 -7.84
C ARG A 48 -20.60 0.18 -8.97
N PHE A 49 -20.11 1.40 -8.74
CA PHE A 49 -20.05 2.44 -9.76
C PHE A 49 -18.70 3.13 -9.72
N GLN A 50 -18.32 3.72 -10.86
CA GLN A 50 -17.11 4.53 -10.94
C GLN A 50 -17.27 5.82 -10.15
N VAL A 51 -16.17 6.32 -9.59
CA VAL A 51 -16.17 7.49 -8.70
C VAL A 51 -15.20 8.55 -9.18
N ILE A 52 -15.38 9.77 -8.69
CA ILE A 52 -14.43 10.87 -8.85
C ILE A 52 -13.51 10.89 -7.62
N ASN A 53 -12.20 11.01 -7.85
CA ASN A 53 -11.26 11.08 -6.74
C ASN A 53 -11.42 12.41 -5.99
N SER A 54 -11.92 12.33 -4.76
CA SER A 54 -12.16 13.49 -3.90
C SER A 54 -11.05 13.73 -2.87
N GLY A 55 -10.07 12.81 -2.78
CA GLY A 55 -8.99 12.87 -1.81
C GLY A 55 -8.10 11.64 -1.94
N ALA A 56 -6.85 11.85 -2.32
CA ALA A 56 -5.85 10.78 -2.44
C ALA A 56 -4.46 11.35 -2.20
N GLN A 57 -3.69 10.69 -1.34
CA GLN A 57 -2.28 11.03 -1.12
C GLN A 57 -1.43 10.69 -2.35
N ILE A 58 -1.68 9.54 -2.97
CA ILE A 58 -1.02 9.12 -4.22
C ILE A 58 -1.94 9.45 -5.39
N ARG A 59 -1.49 10.34 -6.28
CA ARG A 59 -2.23 10.73 -7.50
C ARG A 59 -1.95 9.74 -8.61
N LEU A 60 -2.96 8.95 -8.98
CA LEU A 60 -2.89 8.01 -10.11
C LEU A 60 -3.24 8.72 -11.42
N ALA A 61 -2.69 8.23 -12.53
CA ALA A 61 -2.96 8.79 -13.85
C ALA A 61 -4.44 8.66 -14.24
N GLU A 62 -5.10 7.56 -13.86
CA GLU A 62 -6.52 7.33 -14.12
C GLU A 62 -7.47 8.29 -13.37
N PHE A 63 -6.97 9.13 -12.47
CA PHE A 63 -7.78 10.16 -11.81
C PHE A 63 -8.01 11.39 -12.68
N TYR A 64 -7.34 11.50 -13.83
CA TYR A 64 -7.35 12.70 -14.65
C TYR A 64 -7.83 12.40 -16.06
N GLU A 65 -8.59 13.34 -16.62
CA GLU A 65 -8.97 13.31 -18.03
C GLU A 65 -7.74 13.46 -18.92
N LYS A 66 -7.66 12.67 -20.00
CA LYS A 66 -6.46 12.59 -20.86
C LYS A 66 -6.33 13.76 -21.85
N ASP A 67 -7.43 14.44 -22.16
CA ASP A 67 -7.54 15.34 -23.33
C ASP A 67 -7.81 16.81 -22.96
N LYS A 68 -7.62 17.21 -21.70
CA LYS A 68 -7.75 18.63 -21.34
C LYS A 68 -6.47 19.41 -21.63
N PRO A 69 -6.57 20.61 -22.26
CA PRO A 69 -5.41 21.48 -22.46
C PRO A 69 -4.73 21.81 -21.12
N PHE A 70 -3.41 21.99 -21.17
CA PHE A 70 -2.57 22.29 -20.00
C PHE A 70 -3.18 23.41 -19.15
N GLY A 71 -3.56 23.09 -17.91
CA GLY A 71 -4.06 24.06 -16.93
C GLY A 71 -5.38 23.66 -16.26
N GLU A 72 -6.22 22.89 -16.94
CA GLU A 72 -7.49 22.38 -16.38
C GLU A 72 -7.39 20.88 -16.13
N ARG A 73 -6.97 20.45 -14.94
CA ARG A 73 -7.04 19.02 -14.58
C ARG A 73 -8.49 18.67 -14.25
N GLY A 74 -9.24 18.20 -15.24
CA GLY A 74 -10.52 17.54 -15.04
C GLY A 74 -10.31 16.20 -14.33
N TYR A 75 -11.21 15.84 -13.42
CA TYR A 75 -11.16 14.55 -12.75
C TYR A 75 -11.94 13.51 -13.54
N ALA A 76 -11.32 12.36 -13.79
CA ALA A 76 -11.96 11.25 -14.48
C ALA A 76 -12.71 10.33 -13.50
N LEU A 77 -13.81 9.75 -14.00
CA LEU A 77 -14.44 8.60 -13.37
C LEU A 77 -13.49 7.40 -13.45
N HIS A 78 -13.31 6.71 -12.32
CA HIS A 78 -12.43 5.54 -12.23
C HIS A 78 -13.06 4.44 -11.37
N ASP A 79 -12.55 3.22 -11.52
CA ASP A 79 -12.88 2.11 -10.62
C ASP A 79 -12.12 2.29 -9.29
N PRO A 80 -12.82 2.55 -8.17
CA PRO A 80 -12.16 2.78 -6.89
C PRO A 80 -11.46 1.55 -6.34
N PHE A 81 -11.99 0.34 -6.59
CA PHE A 81 -11.40 -0.89 -6.07
C PHE A 81 -10.06 -1.19 -6.76
N LYS A 82 -9.96 -0.90 -8.07
CA LYS A 82 -8.69 -1.01 -8.80
C LYS A 82 -7.72 0.07 -8.36
N ALA A 83 -8.19 1.30 -8.15
CA ALA A 83 -7.36 2.40 -7.66
C ALA A 83 -6.77 2.09 -6.28
N ASP A 84 -7.59 1.60 -5.34
CA ASP A 84 -7.17 1.23 -3.98
C ASP A 84 -6.07 0.15 -4.00
N VAL A 85 -6.21 -0.88 -4.87
CA VAL A 85 -5.17 -1.92 -5.04
C VAL A 85 -3.85 -1.30 -5.48
N LYS A 86 -3.88 -0.36 -6.44
CA LYS A 86 -2.67 0.32 -6.90
C LYS A 86 -2.09 1.21 -5.82
N GLN A 87 -2.89 2.01 -5.13
CA GLN A 87 -2.41 2.92 -4.09
C GLN A 87 -1.80 2.16 -2.92
N LEU A 88 -2.45 1.11 -2.43
CA LEU A 88 -1.91 0.26 -1.37
C LEU A 88 -0.61 -0.40 -1.82
N GLY A 89 -0.58 -0.92 -3.03
CA GLY A 89 0.62 -1.57 -3.54
C GLY A 89 1.79 -0.62 -3.76
N VAL A 90 1.55 0.62 -4.23
CA VAL A 90 2.58 1.69 -4.29
C VAL A 90 3.07 2.04 -2.88
N LEU A 91 2.17 2.14 -1.89
CA LEU A 91 2.57 2.37 -0.51
C LEU A 91 3.48 1.25 0.01
N VAL A 92 3.12 -0.01 -0.24
CA VAL A 92 3.91 -1.17 0.17
C VAL A 92 5.26 -1.20 -0.56
N GLU A 93 5.29 -0.94 -1.86
CA GLU A 93 6.52 -0.88 -2.65
C GLU A 93 7.44 0.26 -2.19
N MET A 94 6.90 1.45 -1.92
CA MET A 94 7.66 2.58 -1.41
C MET A 94 8.29 2.29 -0.04
N LEU A 95 7.56 1.62 0.86
CA LEU A 95 8.03 1.33 2.22
C LEU A 95 8.96 0.12 2.29
N PHE A 96 8.74 -0.88 1.44
CA PHE A 96 9.36 -2.20 1.59
C PHE A 96 10.03 -2.73 0.32
N GLY A 97 9.85 -2.12 -0.85
CA GLY A 97 10.24 -2.67 -2.16
C GLY A 97 11.68 -3.18 -2.21
N PHE A 98 12.62 -2.45 -1.64
CA PHE A 98 14.03 -2.87 -1.53
C PHE A 98 14.25 -4.09 -0.62
N SER A 99 13.41 -4.27 0.40
CA SER A 99 13.49 -5.39 1.36
C SER A 99 12.75 -6.63 0.87
N VAL A 100 11.79 -6.50 -0.05
CA VAL A 100 10.97 -7.61 -0.56
C VAL A 100 11.03 -7.74 -2.08
N PRO A 101 12.22 -7.92 -2.69
CA PRO A 101 12.36 -8.01 -4.14
C PRO A 101 11.59 -9.19 -4.76
N PHE A 102 11.26 -10.22 -3.97
CA PHE A 102 10.42 -11.33 -4.41
C PHE A 102 8.95 -10.94 -4.65
N LEU A 103 8.50 -9.77 -4.16
CA LEU A 103 7.19 -9.20 -4.48
C LEU A 103 7.17 -8.40 -5.79
N LEU A 104 8.30 -8.23 -6.48
CA LEU A 104 8.36 -7.52 -7.75
C LEU A 104 7.32 -8.00 -8.79
N PRO A 105 7.01 -9.31 -8.94
CA PRO A 105 5.94 -9.74 -9.84
C PRO A 105 4.56 -9.18 -9.46
N LEU A 106 4.27 -9.08 -8.15
CA LEU A 106 3.04 -8.46 -7.66
C LEU A 106 3.04 -6.96 -7.96
N PHE A 107 4.13 -6.24 -7.68
CA PHE A 107 4.24 -4.80 -7.94
C PHE A 107 4.08 -4.46 -9.43
N ARG A 108 4.63 -5.28 -10.33
CA ARG A 108 4.41 -5.12 -11.77
C ARG A 108 2.96 -5.37 -12.17
N ALA A 109 2.31 -6.40 -11.61
CA ALA A 109 0.93 -6.72 -11.93
C ALA A 109 -0.05 -5.61 -11.47
N ILE A 110 0.18 -5.01 -10.29
CA ILE A 110 -0.66 -3.91 -9.81
C ILE A 110 -0.45 -2.63 -10.62
N ASP A 111 0.71 -2.45 -11.26
CA ASP A 111 1.05 -1.26 -12.06
C ASP A 111 0.41 -1.26 -13.45
N LEU A 112 -0.18 -2.39 -13.85
CA LEU A 112 -0.92 -2.49 -15.10
C LEU A 112 -2.10 -1.49 -15.15
N PRO A 113 -2.59 -1.17 -16.37
CA PRO A 113 -3.82 -0.40 -16.54
C PRO A 113 -4.99 -0.99 -15.74
N PRO A 114 -5.97 -0.18 -15.29
CA PRO A 114 -7.03 -0.63 -14.39
C PRO A 114 -7.78 -1.91 -14.84
N GLN A 115 -7.90 -2.12 -16.16
CA GLN A 115 -8.59 -3.28 -16.74
C GLN A 115 -7.80 -4.59 -16.65
N GLU A 116 -6.47 -4.51 -16.62
CA GLU A 116 -5.56 -5.66 -16.55
C GLU A 116 -5.03 -5.88 -15.13
N ARG A 117 -5.07 -4.83 -14.30
CA ARG A 117 -4.70 -4.87 -12.88
C ARG A 117 -5.49 -5.95 -12.14
N PRO A 118 -4.88 -6.75 -11.24
CA PRO A 118 -5.63 -7.69 -10.41
C PRO A 118 -6.62 -6.95 -9.50
N ASP A 119 -7.72 -7.60 -9.13
CA ASP A 119 -8.55 -7.15 -8.03
C ASP A 119 -7.92 -7.52 -6.68
N ALA A 120 -8.50 -7.03 -5.57
CA ALA A 120 -7.94 -7.28 -4.25
C ALA A 120 -7.83 -8.78 -3.89
N PRO A 121 -8.84 -9.64 -4.15
CA PRO A 121 -8.69 -11.09 -3.98
C PRO A 121 -7.55 -11.70 -4.79
N ALA A 122 -7.41 -11.35 -6.07
CA ALA A 122 -6.33 -11.87 -6.92
C ALA A 122 -4.96 -11.39 -6.45
N ALA A 123 -4.82 -10.10 -6.11
CA ALA A 123 -3.58 -9.53 -5.57
C ALA A 123 -3.19 -10.21 -4.24
N LEU A 124 -4.16 -10.49 -3.37
CA LEU A 124 -3.92 -11.22 -2.13
C LEU A 124 -3.49 -12.68 -2.39
N ALA A 125 -4.08 -13.35 -3.38
CA ALA A 125 -3.69 -14.70 -3.75
C ALA A 125 -2.23 -14.72 -4.26
N MET A 126 -1.86 -13.78 -5.13
CA MET A 126 -0.48 -13.60 -5.59
C MET A 126 0.47 -13.34 -4.42
N PHE A 127 0.11 -12.42 -3.53
CA PHE A 127 0.91 -12.12 -2.33
C PHE A 127 1.14 -13.38 -1.49
N LYS A 128 0.09 -14.16 -1.21
CA LYS A 128 0.21 -15.42 -0.46
C LYS A 128 1.12 -16.42 -1.17
N GLN A 129 0.95 -16.60 -2.48
CA GLN A 129 1.79 -17.51 -3.26
C GLN A 129 3.27 -17.13 -3.21
N LEU A 130 3.58 -15.83 -3.25
CA LEU A 130 4.95 -15.31 -3.19
C LEU A 130 5.55 -15.36 -1.77
N THR A 131 4.72 -15.43 -0.73
CA THR A 131 5.15 -15.33 0.67
C THR A 131 5.06 -16.63 1.46
N GLN A 132 4.28 -17.61 1.01
CA GLN A 132 3.97 -18.84 1.77
C GLN A 132 5.20 -19.67 2.16
N ASN A 133 6.29 -19.59 1.39
CA ASN A 133 7.49 -20.39 1.59
C ASN A 133 8.70 -19.55 2.03
N LEU A 134 8.47 -18.34 2.56
CA LEU A 134 9.57 -17.50 3.04
C LEU A 134 10.16 -18.09 4.32
N SER A 135 11.47 -18.38 4.26
CA SER A 135 12.23 -18.79 5.44
C SER A 135 12.43 -17.61 6.40
N ARG A 136 12.63 -17.93 7.68
CA ARG A 136 12.93 -16.93 8.72
C ARG A 136 14.06 -15.95 8.33
N PRO A 137 15.20 -16.39 7.77
CA PRO A 137 16.24 -15.46 7.31
C PRO A 137 15.79 -14.50 6.19
N GLN A 138 14.87 -14.91 5.31
CA GLN A 138 14.33 -14.05 4.26
C GLN A 138 13.36 -13.00 4.81
N LEU A 139 12.73 -13.26 5.95
CA LEU A 139 11.90 -12.29 6.67
C LEU A 139 12.73 -11.29 7.50
N LEU A 140 13.90 -11.72 7.96
CA LEU A 140 14.80 -10.93 8.80
C LEU A 140 15.79 -10.04 8.04
N ARG A 141 16.20 -10.43 6.82
CA ARG A 141 17.26 -9.72 6.09
C ARG A 141 16.70 -8.78 5.02
N PRO A 142 16.94 -7.45 5.13
CA PRO A 142 17.09 -6.65 3.93
C PRO A 142 18.42 -7.07 3.31
N LYS A 143 18.40 -7.78 2.16
CA LYS A 143 19.63 -7.95 1.38
C LYS A 143 20.02 -6.57 0.83
N LEU A 144 20.79 -5.81 1.60
CA LEU A 144 21.64 -4.77 1.06
C LEU A 144 22.85 -5.47 0.43
N SER A 145 22.71 -5.86 -0.83
CA SER A 145 23.87 -6.09 -1.68
C SER A 145 24.23 -4.73 -2.29
N CYS A 146 25.37 -4.21 -1.86
CA CYS A 146 26.07 -3.06 -2.43
C CYS A 146 26.35 -3.26 -3.93
#